data_AF-A0A815ZWZ0-F1
#
_entry.id   AF-A0A815ZWZ0-F1
#
_cell.length_a   1.000
_cell.length_b   1.000
_cell.length_c   1.000
_cell.angle_alpha   90.00
_cell.angle_beta   90.00
_cell.angle_gamma   90.00
#
_symmetry.space_group_name_H-M   'P 1'
#
loop_
_entity.id
_entity.type
_entity.pdbx_description
1 polymer ?
#
loop_
_entity_poly.entity_id
_entity_poly.type
_entity_poly.pdbx_seq_one_letter_code
_entity_poly.pdbx_strand_id
1 'polypeptide(L)'
;MNILPKKRWHVRTKDNIARVLRDEKKAAEEEQKTLRRKTLAEQEARLNNLRAKRGDHLIQFQSSEEATAKEKPLEHVNLFQLEEKGLKTTNATNDEHEKEKKAETEEFEKKLGLLTYLGGSVVESKGTVPWYMERGANKPAPSKELSKTDREERDRLRIEKQDPLNSMSKYVEDLKRKRDDENKSSSTKTKKSTSSATTLSSSSASRIEQLRAQRLKRESEERAKTASYLSRVFTGTDPIAATPEPTPPVETDDPKYTTICYYT
;
A
#
# COMPACT_ATOMS: atom_id res chain seq x y z
N MET A 1 33.72 20.38 -2.26
CA MET A 1 33.17 21.00 -1.03
C MET A 1 31.65 21.05 -1.12
N ASN A 2 30.91 20.46 -0.16
CA ASN A 2 29.45 20.54 -0.13
C ASN A 2 28.98 21.85 0.52
N ILE A 3 28.35 22.72 -0.25
CA ILE A 3 27.85 24.03 0.20
C ILE A 3 26.37 24.00 0.62
N LEU A 4 25.67 22.90 0.35
CA LEU A 4 24.23 22.76 0.57
C LEU A 4 23.82 22.89 2.05
N PRO A 5 24.55 22.30 3.01
CA PRO A 5 24.24 22.45 4.44
C PRO A 5 24.29 23.89 4.96
N LYS A 6 24.99 24.79 4.26
CA LYS A 6 25.11 26.21 4.61
C LYS A 6 23.96 27.05 4.04
N LYS A 7 23.05 26.47 3.27
CA LYS A 7 21.91 27.17 2.67
C LYS A 7 20.66 27.02 3.52
N ARG A 8 19.97 28.13 3.75
CA ARG A 8 18.75 28.21 4.58
C ARG A 8 17.56 27.43 4.01
N TRP A 9 17.55 27.16 2.70
CA TRP A 9 16.51 26.38 2.03
C TRP A 9 16.78 24.88 2.02
N HIS A 10 17.92 24.42 2.56
CA HIS A 10 18.27 23.01 2.49
C HIS A 10 17.32 22.17 3.36
N VAL A 11 16.55 21.30 2.72
CA VAL A 11 15.48 20.49 3.32
C VAL A 11 15.93 19.66 4.52
N ARG A 12 17.19 19.19 4.52
CA ARG A 12 17.73 18.29 5.55
C ARG A 12 18.32 19.03 6.76
N THR A 13 18.24 20.35 6.78
CA THR A 13 18.67 21.13 7.97
C THR A 13 17.65 20.94 9.08
N LYS A 14 18.13 20.87 10.32
CA LYS A 14 17.29 20.65 11.51
C LYS A 14 16.16 21.67 11.61
N ASP A 15 16.43 22.93 11.28
CA ASP A 15 15.46 24.02 11.34
C ASP A 15 14.31 23.84 10.34
N ASN A 16 14.61 23.37 9.12
CA ASN A 16 13.58 23.14 8.11
C ASN A 16 12.76 21.89 8.44
N ILE A 17 13.40 20.83 8.93
CA ILE A 17 12.70 19.63 9.41
C ILE A 17 11.76 20.01 10.56
N ALA A 18 12.21 20.82 11.53
CA ALA A 18 11.38 21.27 12.65
C ALA A 18 10.20 22.15 12.22
N ARG A 19 10.34 22.93 11.14
CA ARG A 19 9.22 23.69 10.55
C ARG A 19 8.18 22.76 9.95
N VAL A 20 8.61 21.81 9.12
CA VAL A 20 7.72 20.80 8.52
C VAL A 20 6.98 20.02 9.60
N LEU A 21 7.69 19.54 10.63
CA LEU A 21 7.07 18.82 11.76
C LEU A 21 6.03 19.66 12.50
N ARG A 22 6.25 20.98 12.67
CA ARG A 22 5.27 21.87 13.30
C ARG A 22 4.02 22.02 12.44
N ASP A 23 4.21 22.17 11.13
CA ASP A 23 3.12 22.35 10.17
C ASP A 23 2.29 21.06 10.05
N GLU A 24 2.96 19.91 9.96
CA GLU A 24 2.33 18.57 9.99
C GLU A 24 1.56 18.35 11.29
N LYS A 25 2.16 18.67 12.44
CA LYS A 25 1.49 18.57 13.74
C LYS A 25 0.26 19.46 13.80
N LYS A 26 0.35 20.69 13.30
CA LYS A 26 -0.78 21.63 13.25
C LYS A 26 -1.90 21.11 12.35
N ALA A 27 -1.57 20.60 11.17
CA ALA A 27 -2.54 19.99 10.26
C ALA A 27 -3.24 18.80 10.92
N ALA A 28 -2.49 17.91 11.58
CA ALA A 28 -3.05 16.78 12.31
C ALA A 28 -3.99 17.23 13.46
N GLU A 29 -3.62 18.27 14.22
CA GLU A 29 -4.49 18.82 15.27
C GLU A 29 -5.79 19.42 14.71
N GLU A 30 -5.73 20.10 13.57
CA GLU A 30 -6.91 20.65 12.89
C GLU A 30 -7.83 19.53 12.37
N GLU A 31 -7.28 18.50 11.73
CA GLU A 31 -8.03 17.31 11.31
C GLU A 31 -8.72 16.65 12.50
N GLN A 32 -8.02 16.43 13.61
CA GLN A 32 -8.59 15.86 14.84
C GLN A 32 -9.72 16.73 15.40
N LYS A 33 -9.61 18.07 15.37
CA LYS A 33 -10.70 18.97 15.78
C LYS A 33 -11.91 18.84 14.86
N THR A 34 -11.70 18.75 13.54
CA THR A 34 -12.81 18.56 12.61
C THR A 34 -13.50 17.21 12.81
N LEU A 35 -12.74 16.15 13.05
CA LEU A 35 -13.27 14.82 13.35
C LEU A 35 -14.08 14.84 14.65
N ARG A 36 -13.54 15.41 15.73
CA ARG A 36 -14.27 15.57 17.01
C ARG A 36 -15.58 16.36 16.83
N ARG A 37 -15.56 17.42 16.02
CA ARG A 37 -16.77 18.20 15.71
C ARG A 37 -17.79 17.37 14.93
N LYS A 38 -17.36 16.61 13.92
CA LYS A 38 -18.22 15.70 13.15
C LYS A 38 -18.83 14.63 14.06
N THR A 39 -18.04 14.01 14.93
CA THR A 39 -18.52 12.97 15.86
C THR A 39 -19.54 13.52 16.84
N LEU A 40 -19.34 14.73 17.37
CA LEU A 40 -20.33 15.37 18.25
C LEU A 40 -21.62 15.70 17.50
N ALA A 41 -21.52 16.28 16.30
CA ALA A 41 -22.68 16.57 15.47
C ALA A 41 -23.48 15.31 15.12
N GLU A 42 -22.80 14.19 14.85
CA GLU A 42 -23.45 12.89 14.61
C GLU A 42 -24.16 12.36 15.86
N GLN A 43 -23.52 12.44 17.03
CA GLN A 43 -24.13 12.07 18.31
C GLN A 43 -25.38 12.91 18.61
N GLU A 44 -25.29 14.23 18.43
CA GLU A 44 -26.40 15.16 18.60
C GLU A 44 -27.53 14.88 17.61
N ALA A 45 -27.21 14.65 16.33
CA ALA A 45 -28.21 14.31 15.31
C ALA A 45 -28.93 12.99 15.65
N ARG A 46 -28.17 11.98 16.10
CA ARG A 46 -28.73 10.70 16.54
C ARG A 46 -29.65 10.87 17.75
N LEU A 47 -29.24 11.65 18.75
CA LEU A 47 -30.06 11.95 19.92
C LEU A 47 -31.33 12.69 19.51
N ASN A 48 -31.21 13.72 18.68
CA ASN A 48 -32.35 14.49 18.17
C ASN A 48 -33.34 13.62 17.40
N ASN A 49 -32.86 12.67 16.57
CA ASN A 49 -33.72 11.70 15.89
C ASN A 49 -34.50 10.82 16.89
N LEU A 50 -33.84 10.31 17.92
CA LEU A 50 -34.48 9.52 18.97
C LEU A 50 -35.50 10.35 19.78
N ARG A 51 -35.17 11.62 20.06
CA ARG A 51 -36.08 12.55 20.75
C ARG A 51 -37.32 12.86 19.90
N ALA A 52 -37.15 13.11 18.60
CA ALA A 52 -38.25 13.33 17.67
C ALA A 52 -39.17 12.10 17.61
N LYS A 53 -38.59 10.90 17.43
CA LYS A 53 -39.35 9.63 17.42
C LYS A 53 -40.12 9.38 18.73
N ARG A 54 -39.54 9.73 19.89
CA ARG A 54 -40.24 9.65 21.18
C ARG A 54 -41.40 10.64 21.26
N GLY A 55 -41.19 11.88 20.78
CA GLY A 55 -42.23 12.91 20.72
C GLY A 55 -43.42 12.47 19.87
N ASP A 56 -43.15 11.93 18.68
CA ASP A 56 -44.19 11.39 17.79
C ASP A 56 -44.96 10.22 18.45
N HIS A 57 -44.24 9.31 19.11
CA HIS A 57 -44.86 8.20 19.86
C HIS A 57 -45.72 8.68 21.05
N LEU A 58 -45.31 9.74 21.75
CA LEU A 58 -46.07 10.28 22.88
C LEU A 58 -47.37 10.95 22.42
N ILE A 59 -47.33 11.68 21.30
CA ILE A 59 -48.53 12.29 20.70
C ILE A 59 -49.48 11.19 20.20
N GLN A 60 -48.96 10.10 19.64
CA GLN A 60 -49.76 8.95 19.20
C GLN A 60 -50.39 8.18 20.37
N PHE A 61 -49.70 8.10 21.52
CA PHE A 61 -50.20 7.44 22.72
C PHE A 61 -51.28 8.26 23.45
N GLN A 62 -51.12 9.59 23.52
CA GLN A 62 -52.14 10.49 24.10
C GLN A 62 -53.44 10.54 23.30
N SER A 63 -53.43 10.14 22.03
CA SER A 63 -54.64 10.01 21.22
C SER A 63 -55.41 8.70 21.44
N SER A 64 -54.87 7.73 22.20
CA SER A 64 -55.41 6.35 22.24
C SER A 64 -55.79 5.85 23.64
N GLU A 65 -55.49 6.56 24.73
CA GLU A 65 -55.76 6.05 26.08
C GLU A 65 -56.79 6.89 26.85
N GLU A 66 -58.05 6.54 26.61
CA GLU A 66 -59.13 6.66 27.59
C GLU A 66 -59.52 5.23 28.04
N ALA A 67 -58.69 4.59 28.87
CA ALA A 67 -59.02 3.30 29.48
C ALA A 67 -58.22 3.01 30.77
N THR A 68 -58.83 3.41 31.89
CA THR A 68 -58.84 2.73 33.21
C THR A 68 -57.58 1.96 33.67
N ALA A 69 -56.82 2.54 34.61
CA ALA A 69 -55.87 1.77 35.44
C ALA A 69 -56.04 2.12 36.92
N LYS A 70 -56.21 1.05 37.72
CA LYS A 70 -56.58 1.02 39.13
C LYS A 70 -55.48 1.61 40.04
N GLU A 71 -55.93 2.35 41.04
CA GLU A 71 -55.11 3.04 42.03
C GLU A 71 -54.36 2.08 42.96
N LYS A 72 -53.03 2.14 42.94
CA LYS A 72 -52.19 1.82 44.10
C LYS A 72 -51.77 3.15 44.74
N PRO A 73 -51.71 3.24 46.08
CA PRO A 73 -51.36 4.48 46.76
C PRO A 73 -49.97 4.96 46.33
N LEU A 74 -49.85 6.27 46.08
CA LEU A 74 -48.65 6.93 45.59
C LEU A 74 -47.51 6.85 46.62
N GLU A 75 -46.70 5.80 46.58
CA GLU A 75 -45.37 5.82 47.17
C GLU A 75 -44.43 6.72 46.34
N HIS A 76 -43.52 7.43 47.01
CA HIS A 76 -42.52 8.27 46.36
C HIS A 76 -41.63 7.40 45.46
N VAL A 77 -41.70 7.62 44.15
CA VAL A 77 -40.84 6.94 43.17
C VAL A 77 -39.42 7.42 43.40
N ASN A 78 -38.64 6.65 44.13
CA ASN A 78 -37.25 6.98 44.40
C ASN A 78 -36.40 6.42 43.25
N LEU A 79 -36.12 7.30 42.28
CA LEU A 79 -35.39 6.99 41.04
C LEU A 79 -33.99 6.41 41.30
N PHE A 80 -33.43 6.64 42.48
CA PHE A 80 -32.07 6.27 42.86
C PHE A 80 -32.00 5.05 43.79
N GLN A 81 -33.11 4.36 44.08
CA GLN A 81 -33.11 3.19 44.98
C GLN A 81 -32.10 2.11 44.55
N LEU A 82 -31.85 1.96 43.25
CA LEU A 82 -30.89 0.98 42.71
C LEU A 82 -29.43 1.44 42.89
N GLU A 83 -29.18 2.75 42.79
CA GLU A 83 -27.86 3.34 43.02
C GLU A 83 -27.51 3.40 44.52
N GLU A 84 -28.47 3.75 45.38
CA GLU A 84 -28.31 3.73 46.85
C GLU A 84 -28.11 2.31 47.39
N LYS A 85 -28.72 1.31 46.76
CA LYS A 85 -28.48 -0.12 47.04
C LYS A 85 -27.15 -0.64 46.46
N GLY A 86 -26.34 0.22 45.84
CA GLY A 86 -25.01 -0.12 45.32
C GLY A 86 -25.01 -0.96 44.05
N LEU A 87 -26.16 -1.19 43.42
CA LEU A 87 -26.31 -1.97 42.20
C LEU A 87 -26.00 -1.09 40.98
N LYS A 88 -24.72 -0.73 40.82
CA LYS A 88 -24.22 0.04 39.67
C LYS A 88 -24.18 -0.86 38.43
N THR A 89 -25.28 -0.97 37.70
CA THR A 89 -25.35 -1.75 36.44
C THR A 89 -24.58 -1.10 35.28
N THR A 90 -24.14 0.15 35.42
CA THR A 90 -23.53 0.94 34.34
C THR A 90 -22.00 1.02 34.37
N ASN A 91 -21.36 0.63 35.49
CA ASN A 91 -19.91 0.75 35.69
C ASN A 91 -19.22 -0.58 36.04
N ALA A 92 -19.88 -1.72 35.84
CA ALA A 92 -19.21 -3.01 35.90
C ALA A 92 -18.36 -3.13 34.62
N THR A 93 -17.06 -2.84 34.72
CA THR A 93 -16.13 -3.19 33.66
C THR A 93 -16.22 -4.70 33.48
N ASN A 94 -16.45 -5.16 32.24
CA ASN A 94 -16.47 -6.58 31.97
C ASN A 94 -15.06 -7.12 32.30
N ASP A 95 -14.95 -7.99 33.29
CA ASP A 95 -13.69 -8.63 33.68
C ASP A 95 -13.01 -9.31 32.49
N GLU A 96 -13.79 -9.81 31.53
CA GLU A 96 -13.29 -10.39 30.28
C GLU A 96 -12.60 -9.34 29.41
N HIS A 97 -13.16 -8.13 29.32
CA HIS A 97 -12.63 -7.04 28.51
C HIS A 97 -11.34 -6.43 29.09
N GLU A 98 -11.19 -6.40 30.41
CA GLU A 98 -9.91 -6.02 31.03
C GLU A 98 -8.81 -7.06 30.79
N LYS A 99 -9.17 -8.35 30.80
CA LYS A 99 -8.25 -9.45 30.47
C LYS A 99 -7.86 -9.41 29.00
N GLU A 100 -8.82 -9.16 28.10
CA GLU A 100 -8.58 -9.01 26.67
C GLU A 100 -7.61 -7.85 26.39
N LYS A 101 -7.86 -6.67 26.97
CA LYS A 101 -6.94 -5.53 26.83
C LYS A 101 -5.53 -5.82 27.34
N LYS A 102 -5.41 -6.52 28.47
CA LYS A 102 -4.10 -6.95 29.00
C LYS A 102 -3.41 -7.90 28.02
N ALA A 103 -4.13 -8.89 27.49
CA ALA A 103 -3.60 -9.81 26.49
C ALA A 103 -3.17 -9.08 25.20
N GLU A 104 -3.98 -8.14 24.70
CA GLU A 104 -3.63 -7.32 23.54
C GLU A 104 -2.37 -6.49 23.78
N THR A 105 -2.23 -5.88 24.97
CA THR A 105 -1.01 -5.13 25.32
C THR A 105 0.20 -6.05 25.40
N GLU A 106 0.08 -7.24 26.00
CA GLU A 106 1.16 -8.21 26.07
C GLU A 106 1.53 -8.75 24.68
N GLU A 107 0.57 -9.03 23.82
CA GLU A 107 0.81 -9.44 22.43
C GLU A 107 1.50 -8.35 21.61
N PHE A 108 1.08 -7.09 21.79
CA PHE A 108 1.73 -5.95 21.15
C PHE A 108 3.17 -5.79 21.64
N GLU A 109 3.40 -5.89 22.94
CA GLU A 109 4.75 -5.84 23.53
C GLU A 109 5.61 -7.03 23.12
N LYS A 110 5.06 -8.25 23.04
CA LYS A 110 5.71 -9.44 22.48
C LYS A 110 6.10 -9.23 21.02
N LYS A 111 5.20 -8.68 20.22
CA LYS A 111 5.42 -8.39 18.79
C LYS A 111 6.50 -7.33 18.57
N LEU A 112 6.53 -6.30 19.41
CA LEU A 112 7.60 -5.29 19.43
C LEU A 112 8.92 -5.85 19.98
N GLY A 113 8.88 -6.96 20.73
CA GLY A 113 10.03 -7.54 21.42
C GLY A 113 10.36 -6.83 22.74
N LEU A 114 9.43 -6.03 23.28
CA LEU A 114 9.56 -5.41 24.60
C LEU A 114 9.33 -6.44 25.71
N LEU A 115 8.32 -7.30 25.53
CA LEU A 115 8.01 -8.40 26.44
C LEU A 115 8.49 -9.72 25.84
N THR A 116 9.69 -10.14 26.22
CA THR A 116 10.27 -11.44 25.80
C THR A 116 10.30 -12.38 27.00
N TYR A 117 9.50 -13.45 26.95
CA TYR A 117 9.50 -14.46 28.00
C TYR A 117 10.77 -15.31 27.93
N LEU A 118 11.35 -15.58 29.08
CA LEU A 118 12.53 -16.44 29.20
C LEU A 118 12.24 -17.83 28.59
N GLY A 119 12.99 -18.20 27.56
CA GLY A 119 12.80 -19.45 26.81
C GLY A 119 12.00 -19.31 25.51
N GLY A 120 11.33 -18.18 25.27
CA GLY A 120 10.73 -17.87 23.97
C GLY A 120 11.80 -17.38 23.00
N SER A 121 12.10 -18.16 21.96
CA SER A 121 13.06 -17.71 20.95
C SER A 121 12.47 -16.58 20.10
N VAL A 122 13.32 -15.65 19.64
CA VAL A 122 12.91 -14.58 18.69
C VAL A 122 12.29 -15.17 17.42
N VAL A 123 12.66 -16.39 17.05
CA VAL A 123 12.15 -17.12 15.88
C VAL A 123 10.67 -17.48 16.06
N GLU A 124 10.31 -17.94 17.24
CA GLU A 124 8.94 -18.35 17.58
C GLU A 124 8.01 -17.15 17.71
N SER A 125 8.51 -16.02 18.25
CA SER A 125 7.72 -14.79 18.39
C SER A 125 7.46 -14.06 17.07
N LYS A 126 8.41 -14.12 16.12
CA LYS A 126 8.31 -13.40 14.83
C LYS A 126 7.77 -14.29 13.69
N GLY A 127 7.62 -15.59 13.91
CA GLY A 127 7.14 -16.55 12.90
C GLY A 127 8.01 -16.63 11.63
N THR A 128 9.20 -16.03 11.65
CA THR A 128 10.12 -15.94 10.52
C THR A 128 11.50 -16.36 10.99
N VAL A 129 12.11 -17.27 10.22
CA VAL A 129 13.49 -17.68 10.43
C VAL A 129 14.40 -16.51 10.09
N PRO A 130 15.24 -16.02 11.02
CA PRO A 130 16.17 -14.95 10.72
C PRO A 130 17.12 -15.32 9.58
N TRP A 131 17.50 -14.35 8.75
CA TRP A 131 18.35 -14.55 7.56
C TRP A 131 19.67 -15.29 7.80
N TYR A 132 20.20 -15.28 9.03
CA TYR A 132 21.42 -16.01 9.41
C TYR A 132 21.19 -17.49 9.72
N MET A 133 19.96 -17.88 10.08
CA MET A 133 19.53 -19.28 10.22
C MET A 133 18.98 -19.83 8.91
N GLU A 134 18.53 -18.94 8.02
CA GLU A 134 18.07 -19.27 6.68
C GLU A 134 19.27 -19.68 5.81
N ARG A 135 19.69 -20.94 5.95
CA ARG A 135 20.67 -21.52 5.04
C ARG A 135 19.96 -21.72 3.71
N GLY A 136 20.15 -20.77 2.78
CA GLY A 136 19.46 -20.75 1.50
C GLY A 136 19.44 -22.14 0.85
N ALA A 137 18.28 -22.55 0.33
CA ALA A 137 18.00 -23.90 -0.19
C ALA A 137 19.01 -24.39 -1.27
N ASN A 138 19.83 -23.50 -1.82
CA ASN A 138 20.88 -23.79 -2.80
C ASN A 138 22.29 -23.92 -2.23
N LYS A 139 22.48 -23.75 -0.91
CA LYS A 139 23.77 -24.07 -0.29
C LYS A 139 23.73 -25.55 0.08
N PRO A 140 24.60 -26.40 -0.51
CA PRO A 140 24.70 -27.76 -0.02
C PRO A 140 24.96 -27.69 1.49
N ALA A 141 24.32 -28.60 2.25
CA ALA A 141 24.72 -28.85 3.62
C ALA A 141 26.25 -28.98 3.68
N PRO A 142 26.92 -28.69 4.80
CA PRO A 142 28.33 -29.02 4.95
C PRO A 142 28.48 -30.54 4.80
N SER A 143 28.55 -31.00 3.56
CA SER A 143 28.80 -32.37 3.20
C SER A 143 30.20 -32.63 3.70
N LYS A 144 30.28 -33.64 4.56
CA LYS A 144 31.51 -34.27 5.01
C LYS A 144 32.58 -34.19 3.93
N GLU A 145 33.72 -33.63 4.32
CA GLU A 145 35.01 -33.79 3.65
C GLU A 145 34.97 -33.61 2.13
N LEU A 146 34.96 -32.35 1.67
CA LEU A 146 35.52 -32.04 0.35
C LEU A 146 36.93 -32.67 0.30
N SER A 147 37.17 -33.52 -0.69
CA SER A 147 38.48 -34.12 -0.89
C SER A 147 39.53 -33.01 -1.01
N LYS A 148 40.78 -33.25 -0.57
CA LYS A 148 41.85 -32.24 -0.67
C LYS A 148 41.98 -31.69 -2.10
N THR A 149 41.75 -32.54 -3.09
CA THR A 149 41.73 -32.22 -4.52
C THR A 149 40.63 -31.22 -4.90
N ASP A 150 39.41 -31.36 -4.37
CA ASP A 150 38.31 -30.43 -4.66
C ASP A 150 38.56 -29.03 -4.06
N ARG A 151 39.26 -29.00 -2.93
CA ARG A 151 39.64 -27.74 -2.26
C ARG A 151 40.73 -27.02 -3.05
N GLU A 152 41.75 -27.75 -3.47
CA GLU A 152 42.84 -27.25 -4.30
C GLU A 152 42.33 -26.74 -5.66
N GLU A 153 41.36 -27.41 -6.27
CA GLU A 153 40.76 -26.97 -7.53
C GLU A 153 39.95 -25.67 -7.37
N ARG A 154 39.15 -25.54 -6.29
CA ARG A 154 38.47 -24.27 -5.99
C ARG A 154 39.47 -23.13 -5.75
N ASP A 155 40.52 -23.39 -5.00
CA ASP A 155 41.53 -22.38 -4.69
C ASP A 155 42.29 -21.97 -5.96
N ARG A 156 42.61 -22.92 -6.85
CA ARG A 156 43.17 -22.63 -8.18
C ARG A 156 42.26 -21.74 -9.03
N LEU A 157 40.97 -22.07 -9.14
CA LEU A 157 39.99 -21.28 -9.91
C LEU A 157 39.82 -19.88 -9.32
N ARG A 158 39.86 -19.75 -7.99
CA ARG A 158 39.78 -18.46 -7.31
C ARG A 158 41.02 -17.61 -7.59
N ILE A 159 42.22 -18.21 -7.52
CA ILE A 159 43.49 -17.54 -7.82
C ILE A 159 43.51 -17.09 -9.28
N GLU A 160 43.15 -17.97 -10.22
CA GLU A 160 43.12 -17.67 -11.66
C GLU A 160 42.15 -16.53 -12.00
N LYS A 161 41.00 -16.46 -11.30
CA LYS A 161 40.01 -15.39 -11.49
C LYS A 161 40.46 -14.06 -10.89
N GLN A 162 41.27 -14.10 -9.85
CA GLN A 162 41.79 -12.91 -9.15
C GLN A 162 43.16 -12.48 -9.66
N ASP A 163 43.75 -13.21 -10.60
CA ASP A 163 45.04 -12.87 -11.19
C ASP A 163 44.92 -11.65 -12.14
N PRO A 164 45.63 -10.55 -11.87
CA PRO A 164 45.64 -9.37 -12.75
C PRO A 164 46.18 -9.67 -14.15
N LEU A 165 47.09 -10.63 -14.32
CA LEU A 165 47.62 -11.01 -15.64
C LEU A 165 46.51 -11.56 -16.54
N ASN A 166 45.60 -12.34 -15.98
CA ASN A 166 44.47 -12.91 -16.72
C ASN A 166 43.48 -11.82 -17.15
N SER A 167 43.36 -10.76 -16.36
CA SER A 167 42.57 -9.57 -16.71
C SER A 167 43.23 -8.75 -17.82
N MET A 168 44.56 -8.59 -17.77
CA MET A 168 45.34 -7.88 -18.79
C MET A 168 45.36 -8.62 -20.13
N SER A 169 45.51 -9.96 -20.11
CA SER A 169 45.49 -10.79 -21.31
C SER A 169 44.17 -10.65 -22.07
N LYS A 170 43.03 -10.63 -21.37
CA LYS A 170 41.71 -10.37 -21.97
C LYS A 170 41.65 -9.00 -22.65
N TYR A 171 42.17 -7.96 -22.01
CA TYR A 171 42.19 -6.62 -22.60
C TYR A 171 43.05 -6.55 -23.87
N VAL A 172 44.20 -7.24 -23.90
CA VAL A 172 45.05 -7.34 -25.09
C VAL A 172 44.34 -8.13 -26.21
N GLU A 173 43.64 -9.21 -25.89
CA GLU A 173 42.82 -9.95 -26.85
C GLU A 173 41.70 -9.09 -27.44
N ASP A 174 40.98 -8.33 -26.59
CA ASP A 174 39.91 -7.43 -27.02
C ASP A 174 40.43 -6.31 -27.93
N LEU A 175 41.64 -5.77 -27.64
CA LEU A 175 42.30 -4.80 -28.51
C LEU A 175 42.69 -5.38 -29.87
N LYS A 176 43.14 -6.64 -29.92
CA LYS A 176 43.42 -7.34 -31.18
C LYS A 176 42.15 -7.54 -32.00
N ARG A 177 41.07 -8.02 -31.37
CA ARG A 177 39.76 -8.20 -32.03
C ARG A 177 39.23 -6.90 -32.63
N LYS A 178 39.29 -5.79 -31.89
CA LYS A 178 38.90 -4.46 -32.39
C LYS A 178 39.72 -4.02 -33.61
N ARG A 179 41.02 -4.29 -33.62
CA ARG A 179 41.89 -3.95 -34.76
C ARG A 179 41.54 -4.77 -36.01
N ASP A 180 41.23 -6.06 -35.82
CA ASP A 180 40.83 -6.92 -36.93
C ASP A 180 39.46 -6.51 -37.52
N ASP A 181 38.52 -6.08 -36.68
CA ASP A 181 37.22 -5.53 -37.12
C ASP A 181 37.35 -4.18 -37.84
N GLU A 182 38.25 -3.29 -37.40
CA GLU A 182 38.55 -2.03 -38.10
C GLU A 182 39.22 -2.26 -39.46
N ASN A 183 40.15 -3.22 -39.55
CA ASN A 183 40.78 -3.59 -40.82
C ASN A 183 39.79 -4.25 -41.79
N LYS A 184 38.79 -4.99 -41.27
CA LYS A 184 37.75 -5.61 -42.10
C LYS A 184 36.70 -4.60 -42.59
N SER A 185 36.41 -3.57 -41.80
CA SER A 185 35.44 -2.50 -42.16
C SER A 185 36.03 -1.38 -43.04
N SER A 186 37.36 -1.19 -43.03
CA SER A 186 38.03 -0.24 -43.95
C SER A 186 38.21 -0.77 -45.37
N SER A 187 38.26 -2.10 -45.55
CA SER A 187 38.33 -2.75 -46.88
C SER A 187 37.03 -2.63 -47.71
N THR A 188 35.89 -2.37 -47.07
CA THR A 188 34.56 -2.30 -47.74
C THR A 188 34.05 -0.89 -48.04
N LYS A 189 34.82 0.18 -47.77
CA LYS A 189 34.46 1.56 -48.10
C LYS A 189 35.32 2.16 -49.20
N THR A 190 35.18 1.64 -50.41
CA THR A 190 35.42 2.45 -51.62
C THR A 190 34.12 2.47 -52.44
N LYS A 191 33.72 3.67 -52.85
CA LYS A 191 32.48 4.05 -53.58
C LYS A 191 31.25 4.38 -52.73
N LYS A 192 31.17 5.64 -52.26
CA LYS A 192 30.02 6.48 -52.65
C LYS A 192 30.36 7.97 -52.58
N SER A 193 29.95 8.62 -53.65
CA SER A 193 30.18 9.98 -54.12
C SER A 193 29.59 11.08 -53.24
N THR A 194 30.34 12.18 -53.18
CA THR A 194 29.94 13.59 -53.24
C THR A 194 28.47 13.89 -53.51
N SER A 195 27.81 14.62 -52.61
CA SER A 195 26.93 15.76 -52.95
C SER A 195 26.38 16.52 -51.73
N SER A 196 26.28 17.84 -51.93
CA SER A 196 25.48 18.85 -51.23
C SER A 196 25.82 19.21 -49.78
N ALA A 197 26.77 20.13 -49.66
CA ALA A 197 26.85 21.11 -48.58
C ALA A 197 25.91 22.30 -48.90
N THR A 198 24.66 22.26 -48.44
CA THR A 198 23.82 23.46 -48.19
C THR A 198 22.60 23.04 -47.36
N THR A 199 22.16 23.89 -46.43
CA THR A 199 21.05 23.72 -45.46
C THR A 199 21.36 23.01 -44.13
N LEU A 200 22.12 23.68 -43.24
CA LEU A 200 22.41 23.22 -41.87
C LEU A 200 21.55 23.89 -40.77
N SER A 201 20.58 24.75 -41.12
CA SER A 201 19.81 25.53 -40.12
C SER A 201 18.36 25.07 -39.93
N SER A 202 17.67 24.58 -40.96
CA SER A 202 16.25 24.18 -40.85
C SER A 202 16.05 22.71 -40.42
N SER A 203 17.00 21.82 -40.74
CA SER A 203 16.89 20.40 -40.37
C SER A 203 17.18 20.15 -38.88
N SER A 204 17.98 20.99 -38.23
CA SER A 204 18.25 20.90 -36.79
C SER A 204 17.02 21.30 -35.96
N ALA A 205 16.25 22.31 -36.40
CA ALA A 205 14.98 22.68 -35.77
C ALA A 205 13.96 21.53 -35.84
N SER A 206 13.78 20.93 -37.03
CA SER A 206 12.97 19.72 -37.24
C SER A 206 13.47 18.53 -36.40
N ARG A 207 14.79 18.33 -36.32
CA ARG A 207 15.42 17.25 -35.53
C ARG A 207 15.21 17.44 -34.03
N ILE A 208 15.31 18.66 -33.53
CA ILE A 208 15.06 19.00 -32.12
C ILE A 208 13.58 18.80 -31.78
N GLU A 209 12.68 19.15 -32.69
CA GLU A 209 11.24 18.95 -32.52
C GLU A 209 10.87 17.46 -32.49
N GLN A 210 11.51 16.62 -33.32
CA GLN A 210 11.41 15.17 -33.24
C GLN A 210 11.87 14.62 -31.88
N LEU A 211 12.98 15.12 -31.33
CA LEU A 211 13.47 14.71 -30.01
C LEU A 211 12.54 15.14 -28.88
N ARG A 212 11.89 16.31 -28.98
CA ARG A 212 10.86 16.77 -28.04
C ARG A 212 9.61 15.90 -28.09
N ALA A 213 9.13 15.56 -29.28
CA ALA A 213 8.00 14.64 -29.45
C ALA A 213 8.31 13.24 -28.90
N GLN A 214 9.52 12.73 -29.14
CA GLN A 214 9.97 11.44 -28.60
C GLN A 214 10.07 11.46 -27.07
N ARG A 215 10.52 12.57 -26.48
CA ARG A 215 10.56 12.78 -25.03
C ARG A 215 9.15 12.82 -24.43
N LEU A 216 8.24 13.61 -25.00
CA LEU A 216 6.84 13.69 -24.55
C LEU A 216 6.13 12.33 -24.61
N LYS A 217 6.37 11.56 -25.68
CA LYS A 217 5.83 10.22 -25.82
C LYS A 217 6.33 9.29 -24.69
N ARG A 218 7.64 9.27 -24.42
CA ARG A 218 8.23 8.48 -23.32
C ARG A 218 7.67 8.90 -21.96
N GLU A 219 7.61 10.20 -21.68
CA GLU A 219 7.06 10.72 -20.42
C GLU A 219 5.57 10.35 -20.26
N SER A 220 4.78 10.37 -21.35
CA SER A 220 3.37 9.95 -21.32
C SER A 220 3.18 8.45 -21.07
N GLU A 221 4.03 7.61 -21.67
CA GLU A 221 4.02 6.15 -21.50
C GLU A 221 4.42 5.77 -20.06
N GLU A 222 5.44 6.41 -19.50
CA GLU A 222 5.85 6.22 -18.11
C GLU A 222 4.79 6.75 -17.13
N ARG A 223 4.14 7.88 -17.45
CA ARG A 223 3.02 8.42 -16.65
C ARG A 223 1.79 7.51 -16.69
N ALA A 224 1.48 6.89 -17.84
CA ALA A 224 0.41 5.92 -17.96
C ALA A 224 0.72 4.63 -17.18
N LYS A 225 1.95 4.15 -17.26
CA LYS A 225 2.42 2.96 -16.52
C LYS A 225 2.38 3.19 -15.01
N THR A 226 2.84 4.35 -14.54
CA THR A 226 2.78 4.73 -13.13
C THR A 226 1.33 4.95 -12.67
N ALA A 227 0.50 5.61 -13.47
CA ALA A 227 -0.93 5.77 -13.16
C ALA A 227 -1.66 4.42 -13.06
N SER A 228 -1.40 3.49 -13.98
CA SER A 228 -1.95 2.13 -13.93
C SER A 228 -1.48 1.33 -12.70
N TYR A 229 -0.21 1.47 -12.33
CA TYR A 229 0.31 0.86 -11.11
C TYR A 229 -0.33 1.48 -9.87
N LEU A 230 -0.44 2.80 -9.80
CA LEU A 230 -1.07 3.51 -8.69
C LEU A 230 -2.57 3.20 -8.60
N SER A 231 -3.28 3.11 -9.72
CA SER A 231 -4.68 2.68 -9.71
C SER A 231 -4.80 1.26 -9.18
N ARG A 232 -3.93 0.33 -9.62
CA ARG A 232 -3.91 -1.05 -9.10
C ARG A 232 -3.66 -1.09 -7.59
N VAL A 233 -2.71 -0.29 -7.10
CA VAL A 233 -2.38 -0.21 -5.66
C VAL A 233 -3.51 0.43 -4.86
N PHE A 234 -4.20 1.43 -5.42
CA PHE A 234 -5.22 2.20 -4.72
C PHE A 234 -6.62 1.55 -4.75
N THR A 235 -6.98 0.86 -5.84
CA THR A 235 -8.29 0.21 -5.96
C THR A 235 -8.29 -1.22 -5.41
N GLY A 236 -7.13 -1.82 -5.13
CA GLY A 236 -7.02 -3.16 -4.52
C GLY A 236 -7.63 -4.29 -5.35
N THR A 237 -7.98 -4.05 -6.61
CA THR A 237 -8.60 -5.02 -7.50
C THR A 237 -7.53 -5.76 -8.28
N ASP A 238 -7.22 -6.98 -7.87
CA ASP A 238 -6.51 -7.93 -8.74
C ASP A 238 -7.43 -8.29 -9.92
N PRO A 239 -6.96 -8.21 -11.18
CA PRO A 239 -7.72 -8.76 -12.30
C PRO A 239 -7.65 -10.28 -12.19
N ILE A 240 -8.58 -10.86 -11.44
CA ILE A 240 -9.00 -12.24 -11.69
C ILE A 240 -9.46 -12.23 -13.15
N ALA A 241 -8.78 -13.03 -13.97
CA ALA A 241 -9.13 -13.25 -15.36
C ALA A 241 -10.64 -13.47 -15.46
N ALA A 242 -11.33 -12.52 -16.10
CA ALA A 242 -12.72 -12.68 -16.47
C ALA A 242 -12.79 -13.81 -17.50
N THR A 243 -12.89 -15.04 -17.01
CA THR A 243 -13.51 -16.13 -17.76
C THR A 243 -14.92 -15.68 -18.10
N PRO A 244 -15.30 -15.56 -19.38
CA PRO A 244 -16.68 -15.26 -19.73
C PRO A 244 -17.54 -16.44 -19.28
N GLU A 245 -18.43 -16.19 -18.32
CA GLU A 245 -19.47 -17.15 -17.98
C GLU A 245 -20.37 -17.39 -19.21
N PRO A 246 -20.75 -18.65 -19.48
CA PRO A 246 -21.69 -18.96 -20.55
C PRO A 246 -23.09 -18.46 -20.16
N THR A 247 -23.61 -17.52 -20.95
CA THR A 247 -24.98 -17.01 -20.86
C THR A 247 -26.01 -18.14 -20.99
N PRO A 248 -27.03 -18.23 -20.12
CA PRO A 248 -28.13 -19.17 -20.28
C PRO A 248 -29.02 -18.77 -21.48
N PRO A 249 -29.69 -19.75 -22.13
CA PRO A 249 -30.49 -19.50 -23.32
C PRO A 249 -31.75 -18.70 -22.96
N VAL A 250 -31.99 -17.64 -23.73
CA VAL A 250 -33.20 -16.82 -23.68
C VAL A 250 -34.33 -17.58 -24.37
N GLU A 251 -35.33 -18.03 -23.61
CA GLU A 251 -36.63 -18.44 -24.16
C GLU A 251 -37.37 -17.21 -24.67
N THR A 252 -37.69 -17.21 -25.96
CA THR A 252 -38.53 -16.21 -26.60
C THR A 252 -39.99 -16.62 -26.44
N ASP A 253 -40.73 -15.93 -25.57
CA ASP A 253 -42.18 -16.02 -25.52
C ASP A 253 -42.81 -15.14 -26.62
N ASP A 254 -43.39 -15.80 -27.63
CA ASP A 254 -44.20 -15.18 -28.67
C ASP A 254 -45.53 -14.63 -28.10
N PRO A 255 -45.86 -13.34 -28.26
CA PRO A 255 -47.17 -12.84 -27.88
C PRO A 255 -48.21 -13.23 -28.96
N LYS A 256 -49.02 -14.26 -28.65
CA LYS A 256 -50.25 -14.53 -29.40
C LYS A 256 -51.25 -13.40 -29.17
N TYR A 257 -51.69 -12.79 -30.27
CA TYR A 257 -52.74 -11.79 -30.38
C TYR A 257 -53.98 -12.09 -29.51
N THR A 258 -54.36 -11.14 -28.66
CA THR A 258 -55.73 -10.99 -28.16
C THR A 258 -56.26 -9.61 -28.58
N THR A 259 -56.97 -9.59 -29.69
CA THR A 259 -57.80 -8.46 -30.14
C THR A 259 -59.00 -8.35 -29.20
N ILE A 260 -59.05 -7.30 -28.39
CA ILE A 260 -60.26 -6.90 -27.65
C ILE A 260 -60.99 -5.87 -28.51
N CYS A 261 -62.04 -6.30 -29.20
CA CYS A 261 -62.98 -5.40 -29.87
C CYS A 261 -63.97 -4.86 -28.82
N TYR A 262 -63.93 -3.56 -28.56
CA TYR A 262 -65.04 -2.85 -27.94
C TYR A 262 -66.05 -2.46 -29.02
N TYR A 263 -67.28 -2.93 -28.90
CA TYR A 263 -68.43 -2.27 -29.52
C TYR A 263 -69.53 -2.11 -28.46
N THR A 264 -70.16 -0.95 -28.56
CA THR A 264 -71.25 -0.35 -27.79
C THR A 264 -72.41 -1.27 -27.45
#